data_AF-A0A965XRS2-F1
#
_entry.id   AF-A0A965XRS2-F1
#
_cell.length_a   1.000
_cell.length_b   1.000
_cell.length_c   1.000
_cell.angle_alpha   90.00
_cell.angle_beta   90.00
_cell.angle_gamma   90.00
#
_symmetry.space_group_name_H-M   'P 1'
#
loop_
_entity.id
_entity.type
_entity.pdbx_description
1 polymer ?
#
loop_
_entity_poly.entity_id
_entity_poly.type
_entity_poly.pdbx_seq_one_letter_code
_entity_poly.pdbx_strand_id
1 'polypeptide(L)'
;MKRTNAVLKCVGLALLGLWTAMSSVSMAAEVVVPYAATGSGWWTGVAVTNVDLADGQTTEAITVDFYAQNGTLLGSKDIGILAAQAFYVNVVEGIFGGALPERFWMVISHPGRAQISVTVFFGNSAQGGFSTTVYRSDQEQAGIPITHVPFTIYRPGYYYLTGNLESTSTTEPAIDCQGYGVTIDLKGFTLRGPGNSTGANDGIAVKKETVIKNGAIKFFGRYGIVGPSSHASYGFGKIQVVNVSIRNCGDSAISLSGTSNLVQSCRAMENGKGIGSGTGSSVVDSVSSQNQDVGFSIGHGSSARGNVAYLNGSHGFNYYSGSTLTGNSAYKNGETGFSGSGGSGSTLVNNSARNNGNHGFYSPNCLLDQNVATDNNQSEGAYSNISASGSTLGTNHAPE
;
A
#
# COMPACT_ATOMS: atom_id res chain seq x y z
N MET A 1 4.67 74.07 22.96
CA MET A 1 3.60 74.62 23.84
C MET A 1 2.36 73.74 23.63
N LYS A 2 1.90 73.03 24.68
CA LYS A 2 0.53 72.48 24.94
C LYS A 2 -0.25 71.88 23.74
N ARG A 3 -0.78 70.65 23.73
CA ARG A 3 -1.51 69.93 24.79
C ARG A 3 -1.83 68.49 24.33
N THR A 4 -2.03 67.66 25.34
CA THR A 4 -2.37 66.24 25.40
C THR A 4 -3.87 65.94 25.20
N ASN A 5 -4.14 64.69 24.79
CA ASN A 5 -5.19 63.73 25.25
C ASN A 5 -6.41 63.35 24.38
N ALA A 6 -6.52 62.01 24.28
CA ALA A 6 -7.69 61.11 24.17
C ALA A 6 -8.39 61.04 22.80
N VAL A 7 -8.77 59.87 22.26
CA VAL A 7 -9.62 58.85 22.90
C VAL A 7 -9.35 57.43 22.34
N LEU A 8 -9.41 56.48 23.27
CA LEU A 8 -9.47 55.02 23.18
C LEU A 8 -10.64 54.49 22.31
N LYS A 9 -10.39 53.59 21.37
CA LYS A 9 -11.35 52.52 21.00
C LYS A 9 -10.62 51.22 20.66
N CYS A 10 -10.70 50.26 21.57
CA CYS A 10 -10.46 48.84 21.33
C CYS A 10 -11.46 48.32 20.30
N VAL A 11 -11.02 47.65 19.23
CA VAL A 11 -11.70 46.48 18.62
C VAL A 11 -10.66 45.70 17.78
N GLY A 12 -10.56 44.38 18.02
CA GLY A 12 -10.26 43.41 16.96
C GLY A 12 -8.80 43.03 16.75
N LEU A 13 -8.23 42.26 17.67
CA LEU A 13 -7.05 41.44 17.41
C LEU A 13 -7.47 40.28 16.47
N ALA A 14 -7.18 40.41 15.17
CA ALA A 14 -7.20 39.28 14.24
C ALA A 14 -5.76 39.04 13.78
N LEU A 15 -5.08 38.13 14.47
CA LEU A 15 -3.88 37.48 13.94
C LEU A 15 -4.30 36.67 12.71
N LEU A 16 -4.24 37.28 11.53
CA LEU A 16 -4.12 36.55 10.27
C LEU A 16 -2.69 36.03 10.22
N GLY A 17 -2.50 34.85 10.81
CA GLY A 17 -1.26 34.10 10.79
C GLY A 17 -0.79 33.90 9.36
N LEU A 18 0.46 34.29 9.14
CA LEU A 18 1.25 34.03 7.95
C LEU A 18 1.06 32.58 7.48
N TRP A 19 0.37 32.41 6.36
CA TRP A 19 0.56 31.24 5.51
C TRP A 19 1.98 31.30 4.98
N THR A 20 2.91 30.66 5.67
CA THR A 20 4.15 30.24 5.01
C THR A 20 3.71 29.22 3.96
N ALA A 21 3.80 29.62 2.70
CA ALA A 21 3.66 28.70 1.58
C ALA A 21 4.62 27.53 1.86
N MET A 22 4.07 26.36 2.18
CA MET A 22 4.85 25.13 2.18
C MET A 22 5.40 25.03 0.76
N SER A 23 6.71 25.19 0.63
CA SER A 23 7.43 24.96 -0.60
C SER A 23 7.04 23.56 -1.07
N SER A 24 6.33 23.49 -2.20
CA SER A 24 6.12 22.24 -2.89
C SER A 24 7.51 21.65 -3.14
N VAL A 25 7.82 20.53 -2.49
CA VAL A 25 8.97 19.72 -2.88
C VAL A 25 8.71 19.37 -4.35
N SER A 26 9.45 20.05 -5.23
CA SER A 26 9.45 19.76 -6.65
C SER A 26 10.09 18.38 -6.77
N MET A 27 9.34 17.41 -7.28
CA MET A 27 9.94 16.15 -7.69
C MET A 27 10.68 16.47 -8.98
N ALA A 28 11.99 16.71 -8.90
CA ALA A 28 12.80 16.91 -10.09
C ALA A 28 12.94 15.57 -10.82
N ALA A 29 12.66 15.56 -12.12
CA ALA A 29 13.10 14.46 -12.97
C ALA A 29 14.60 14.62 -13.20
N GLU A 30 15.37 13.56 -13.00
CA GLU A 30 16.81 13.56 -13.20
C GLU A 30 17.23 12.26 -13.92
N VAL A 31 18.07 12.39 -14.94
CA VAL A 31 18.67 11.28 -15.66
C VAL A 31 20.17 11.51 -15.76
N VAL A 32 20.94 10.59 -15.20
CA VAL A 32 22.40 10.60 -15.27
C VAL A 32 22.85 9.75 -16.44
N VAL A 33 23.62 10.33 -17.35
CA VAL A 33 24.33 9.60 -18.40
C VAL A 33 25.80 9.49 -17.98
N PRO A 34 26.23 8.31 -17.50
CA PRO A 34 27.50 8.16 -16.79
C PRO A 34 28.74 8.24 -17.68
N TYR A 35 28.57 8.13 -19.00
CA TYR A 35 29.67 8.20 -19.95
C TYR A 35 29.21 8.77 -21.29
N ALA A 36 29.88 9.81 -21.76
CA ALA A 36 29.79 10.33 -23.11
C ALA A 36 31.19 10.65 -23.64
N ALA A 37 31.37 10.51 -24.95
CA ALA A 37 32.66 10.70 -25.61
C ALA A 37 32.53 11.49 -26.91
N THR A 38 33.51 12.34 -27.16
CA THR A 38 33.70 13.08 -28.42
C THR A 38 35.17 13.00 -28.83
N GLY A 39 35.46 13.09 -30.13
CA GLY A 39 36.83 13.08 -30.65
C GLY A 39 37.27 11.75 -31.28
N SER A 40 38.39 11.76 -32.02
CA SER A 40 38.91 10.60 -32.78
C SER A 40 37.87 9.87 -33.65
N GLY A 41 36.95 10.63 -34.25
CA GLY A 41 35.83 10.12 -35.05
C GLY A 41 34.60 9.70 -34.25
N TRP A 42 34.67 9.63 -32.91
CA TRP A 42 33.54 9.37 -32.03
C TRP A 42 32.66 10.59 -31.84
N TRP A 43 31.35 10.37 -31.86
CA TRP A 43 30.34 11.35 -31.50
C TRP A 43 29.27 10.73 -30.60
N THR A 44 28.71 11.55 -29.72
CA THR A 44 27.57 11.18 -28.87
C THR A 44 26.37 12.04 -29.24
N GLY A 45 25.25 11.39 -29.58
CA GLY A 45 23.94 12.02 -29.75
C GLY A 45 23.07 11.78 -28.53
N VAL A 46 22.15 12.71 -28.26
CA VAL A 46 21.17 12.61 -27.18
C VAL A 46 19.80 12.98 -27.73
N ALA A 47 18.80 12.13 -27.46
CA ALA A 47 17.39 12.47 -27.59
C ALA A 47 16.72 12.46 -26.22
N VAL A 48 16.16 13.58 -25.80
CA VAL A 48 15.36 13.72 -24.58
C VAL A 48 13.89 13.75 -24.97
N THR A 49 13.11 12.82 -24.46
CA THR A 49 11.69 12.64 -24.80
C THR A 49 10.84 12.82 -23.55
N ASN A 50 9.80 13.65 -23.60
CA ASN A 50 8.76 13.64 -22.59
C ASN A 50 7.88 12.40 -22.83
N VAL A 51 7.88 11.44 -21.90
CA VAL A 51 7.21 10.14 -22.07
C VAL A 51 5.82 10.07 -21.42
N ASP A 52 5.28 11.18 -20.92
CA ASP A 52 3.94 11.18 -20.34
C ASP A 52 2.87 10.92 -21.40
N LEU A 53 1.98 9.97 -21.09
CA LEU A 53 1.11 9.34 -22.09
C LEU A 53 -0.33 9.89 -22.18
N ALA A 54 -0.80 10.78 -21.30
CA ALA A 54 -2.25 11.07 -21.30
C ALA A 54 -2.73 12.45 -20.82
N ASP A 55 -1.99 13.17 -19.96
CA ASP A 55 -2.54 14.38 -19.30
C ASP A 55 -2.07 15.70 -19.94
N GLY A 56 -1.29 15.65 -21.03
CA GLY A 56 -0.76 16.85 -21.67
C GLY A 56 0.25 17.62 -20.82
N GLN A 57 0.87 16.97 -19.82
CA GLN A 57 1.88 17.62 -18.98
C GLN A 57 3.11 17.98 -19.81
N THR A 58 3.42 19.27 -19.85
CA THR A 58 4.69 19.78 -20.35
C THR A 58 5.77 19.58 -19.29
N THR A 59 7.01 19.37 -19.72
CA THR A 59 8.13 19.50 -18.79
C THR A 59 8.22 20.93 -18.29
N GLU A 60 8.95 21.13 -17.19
CA GLU A 60 9.56 22.45 -16.93
C GLU A 60 10.81 22.60 -17.82
N ALA A 61 11.50 23.73 -17.73
CA ALA A 61 12.75 23.93 -18.45
C ALA A 61 13.75 22.81 -18.11
N ILE A 62 14.19 22.09 -19.15
CA ILE A 62 15.10 20.97 -19.02
C ILE A 62 16.54 21.51 -19.09
N THR A 63 17.32 21.21 -18.07
CA THR A 63 18.75 21.53 -18.01
C THR A 63 19.58 20.30 -18.32
N VAL A 64 20.68 20.50 -19.05
CA VAL A 64 21.75 19.53 -19.27
C VAL A 64 23.02 20.07 -18.64
N ASP A 65 23.44 19.46 -17.53
CA ASP A 65 24.69 19.76 -16.85
C ASP A 65 25.78 18.81 -17.33
N PHE A 66 26.90 19.37 -17.77
CA PHE A 66 28.06 18.64 -18.28
C PHE A 66 29.16 18.63 -17.22
N TYR A 67 29.72 17.46 -16.93
CA TYR A 67 30.76 17.29 -15.92
C TYR A 67 31.98 16.59 -16.49
N ALA A 68 33.16 17.10 -16.17
CA ALA A 68 34.42 16.44 -16.46
C ALA A 68 34.51 15.10 -15.71
N GLN A 69 35.41 14.22 -16.15
CA GLN A 69 35.63 12.91 -15.53
C GLN A 69 35.93 12.99 -14.02
N ASN A 70 36.52 14.09 -13.55
CA ASN A 70 36.81 14.32 -12.13
C ASN A 70 35.62 14.91 -11.33
N GLY A 71 34.44 15.06 -11.95
CA GLY A 71 33.24 15.63 -11.35
C GLY A 71 33.13 17.16 -11.40
N THR A 72 34.08 17.85 -12.04
CA THR A 72 34.01 19.32 -12.20
C THR A 72 32.93 19.71 -13.20
N LEU A 73 32.01 20.62 -12.84
CA LEU A 73 31.02 21.16 -13.78
C LEU A 73 31.72 21.95 -14.91
N LEU A 74 31.49 21.52 -16.15
CA LEU A 74 31.98 22.16 -17.38
C LEU A 74 31.02 23.24 -17.87
N GLY A 75 29.73 23.05 -17.65
CA GLY A 75 28.69 24.03 -17.98
C GLY A 75 27.29 23.42 -17.97
N SER A 76 26.29 24.29 -18.00
CA SER A 76 24.86 23.94 -17.93
C SER A 76 24.13 24.53 -19.14
N LYS A 77 23.18 23.78 -19.72
CA LYS A 77 22.43 24.21 -20.90
C LYS A 77 20.95 23.94 -20.77
N ASP A 78 20.15 24.97 -21.01
CA ASP A 78 18.71 24.86 -21.12
C ASP A 78 18.33 24.40 -22.54
N ILE A 79 17.60 23.28 -22.66
CA ILE A 79 17.08 22.75 -23.92
C ILE A 79 15.58 23.03 -24.10
N GLY A 80 14.99 23.81 -23.19
CA GLY A 80 13.62 24.29 -23.23
C GLY A 80 12.62 23.34 -22.59
N ILE A 81 11.35 23.57 -22.95
CA ILE A 81 10.20 22.81 -22.46
C ILE A 81 9.75 21.84 -23.55
N LEU A 82 9.45 20.60 -23.17
CA LEU A 82 8.87 19.60 -24.05
C LEU A 82 7.41 19.38 -23.70
N ALA A 83 6.53 19.57 -24.69
CA ALA A 83 5.15 19.09 -24.61
C ALA A 83 5.12 17.57 -24.44
N ALA A 84 3.99 17.03 -23.95
CA ALA A 84 3.80 15.59 -23.85
C ALA A 84 4.11 14.90 -25.19
N GLN A 85 4.87 13.81 -25.14
CA GLN A 85 5.34 13.03 -26.31
C GLN A 85 6.29 13.78 -27.27
N ALA A 86 6.65 15.04 -26.99
CA ALA A 86 7.65 15.76 -27.76
C ALA A 86 9.07 15.30 -27.37
N PHE A 87 10.01 15.47 -28.30
CA PHE A 87 11.42 15.18 -28.06
C PHE A 87 12.33 16.27 -28.60
N TYR A 88 13.47 16.45 -27.92
CA TYR A 88 14.61 17.22 -28.37
C TYR A 88 15.73 16.27 -28.77
N VAL A 89 16.40 16.50 -29.91
CA VAL A 89 17.52 15.66 -30.35
C VAL A 89 18.67 16.53 -30.86
N ASN A 90 19.89 16.22 -30.41
CA ASN A 90 21.10 16.89 -30.88
C ASN A 90 22.36 16.06 -30.59
N VAL A 91 23.50 16.45 -31.14
CA VAL A 91 24.82 15.99 -30.68
C VAL A 91 25.23 16.75 -29.42
N VAL A 92 25.93 16.09 -28.51
CA VAL A 92 26.33 16.65 -27.20
C VAL A 92 27.12 17.97 -27.33
N GLU A 93 28.01 18.09 -28.31
CA GLU A 93 28.76 19.33 -28.58
C GLU A 93 27.85 20.46 -29.13
N GLY A 94 26.78 20.07 -29.83
CA GLY A 94 25.75 21.00 -30.31
C GLY A 94 24.90 21.56 -29.18
N ILE A 95 24.61 20.74 -28.16
CA ILE A 95 23.94 21.18 -26.92
C ILE A 95 24.87 22.11 -26.12
N PHE A 96 26.11 21.69 -25.93
CA PHE A 96 27.11 22.45 -25.20
C PHE A 96 27.49 23.78 -25.89
N GLY A 97 27.40 23.83 -27.22
CA GLY A 97 27.77 24.99 -28.03
C GLY A 97 29.29 25.15 -28.17
N GLY A 98 30.04 24.06 -28.12
CA GLY A 98 31.51 24.07 -28.19
C GLY A 98 32.13 22.69 -28.02
N ALA A 99 33.46 22.66 -28.00
CA ALA A 99 34.22 21.43 -27.79
C ALA A 99 34.09 20.93 -26.35
N LEU A 100 33.94 19.62 -26.18
CA LEU A 100 33.96 18.93 -24.90
C LEU A 100 35.25 18.08 -24.79
N PRO A 101 35.71 17.76 -23.57
CA PRO A 101 36.83 16.83 -23.40
C PRO A 101 36.46 15.44 -23.91
N GLU A 102 37.47 14.61 -24.23
CA GLU A 102 37.26 13.27 -24.77
C GLU A 102 36.37 12.36 -23.91
N ARG A 103 36.33 12.61 -22.59
CA ARG A 103 35.51 11.88 -21.62
C ARG A 103 34.83 12.84 -20.66
N PHE A 104 33.51 12.70 -20.53
CA PHE A 104 32.67 13.46 -19.61
C PHE A 104 31.41 12.65 -19.28
N TRP A 105 30.62 13.17 -18.34
CA TRP A 105 29.28 12.66 -18.03
C TRP A 105 28.31 13.83 -17.97
N MET A 106 27.02 13.53 -18.03
CA MET A 106 25.99 14.58 -18.02
C MET A 106 24.79 14.19 -17.17
N VAL A 107 24.14 15.21 -16.63
CA VAL A 107 22.88 15.11 -15.89
C VAL A 107 21.84 15.90 -16.65
N ILE A 108 20.73 15.26 -16.99
CA ILE A 108 19.60 15.87 -17.69
C ILE A 108 18.45 15.93 -16.70
N SER A 109 17.99 17.12 -16.36
CA SER A 109 17.00 17.30 -15.29
C SER A 109 15.99 18.40 -15.58
N HIS A 110 14.82 18.32 -14.95
CA HIS A 110 13.90 19.46 -14.85
C HIS A 110 13.17 19.45 -13.50
N PRO A 111 12.78 20.61 -12.95
CA PRO A 111 12.13 20.67 -11.64
C PRO A 111 10.66 20.21 -11.65
N GLY A 112 10.07 20.08 -12.84
CA GLY A 112 8.69 19.63 -13.04
C GLY A 112 8.47 18.15 -12.77
N ARG A 113 7.21 17.72 -12.81
CA ARG A 113 6.79 16.33 -12.54
C ARG A 113 6.75 15.43 -13.78
N ALA A 114 6.91 16.00 -14.96
CA ALA A 114 6.88 15.24 -16.20
C ALA A 114 7.98 14.18 -16.22
N GLN A 115 7.73 13.04 -16.88
CA GLN A 115 8.75 12.01 -17.03
C GLN A 115 9.54 12.21 -18.32
N ILE A 116 10.87 12.03 -18.25
CA ILE A 116 11.74 12.08 -19.40
C ILE A 116 12.44 10.73 -19.65
N SER A 117 12.56 10.37 -20.93
CA SER A 117 13.42 9.31 -21.42
C SER A 117 14.56 9.92 -22.20
N VAL A 118 15.78 9.51 -21.90
CA VAL A 118 17.00 9.94 -22.57
C VAL A 118 17.56 8.76 -23.37
N THR A 119 17.47 8.84 -24.68
CA THR A 119 18.15 7.93 -25.59
C THR A 119 19.50 8.50 -25.97
N VAL A 120 20.56 7.78 -25.69
CA VAL A 120 21.94 8.13 -26.05
C VAL A 120 22.34 7.31 -27.28
N PHE A 121 23.00 7.98 -28.22
CA PHE A 121 23.53 7.40 -29.45
C PHE A 121 25.04 7.53 -29.44
N PHE A 122 25.77 6.46 -29.73
CA PHE A 122 27.21 6.48 -29.90
C PHE A 122 27.55 6.05 -31.31
N GLY A 123 28.29 6.88 -32.04
CA GLY A 123 28.75 6.55 -33.38
C GLY A 123 30.23 6.86 -33.58
N ASN A 124 30.87 6.15 -34.50
CA ASN A 124 32.20 6.48 -34.99
C ASN A 124 32.19 6.70 -36.51
N SER A 125 32.46 7.93 -36.93
CA SER A 125 32.44 8.33 -38.35
C SER A 125 33.62 7.80 -39.16
N ALA A 126 34.71 7.37 -38.51
CA ALA A 126 35.92 6.89 -39.18
C ALA A 126 35.95 5.36 -39.35
N GLN A 127 35.41 4.63 -38.39
CA GLN A 127 35.45 3.16 -38.35
C GLN A 127 34.12 2.52 -38.77
N GLY A 128 33.03 3.29 -38.78
CA GLY A 128 31.68 2.74 -38.87
C GLY A 128 31.28 2.04 -37.56
N GLY A 129 30.01 2.17 -37.18
CA GLY A 129 29.51 1.60 -35.93
C GLY A 129 28.52 2.54 -35.26
N PHE A 130 27.47 1.95 -34.69
CA PHE A 130 26.40 2.65 -34.02
C PHE A 130 25.88 1.81 -32.85
N SER A 131 25.73 2.44 -31.69
CA SER A 131 25.11 1.85 -30.51
C SER A 131 24.12 2.83 -29.89
N THR A 132 23.13 2.31 -29.18
CA THR A 132 22.17 3.12 -28.45
C THR A 132 21.91 2.56 -27.05
N THR A 133 21.62 3.45 -26.11
CA THR A 133 21.22 3.11 -24.74
C THR A 133 20.13 4.06 -24.30
N VAL A 134 19.10 3.54 -23.64
CA VAL A 134 17.97 4.33 -23.15
C VAL A 134 18.01 4.38 -21.63
N TYR A 135 17.98 5.59 -21.10
CA TYR A 135 17.80 5.89 -19.68
C TYR A 135 16.42 6.52 -19.51
N ARG A 136 15.77 6.32 -18.36
CA ARG A 136 14.47 6.92 -18.08
C ARG A 136 14.45 7.47 -16.67
N SER A 137 13.78 8.60 -16.45
CA SER A 137 13.60 9.19 -15.13
C SER A 137 12.66 8.36 -14.23
N ASP A 138 12.01 7.33 -14.79
CA ASP A 138 11.13 6.39 -14.06
C ASP A 138 11.84 5.11 -13.60
N GLN A 139 13.11 4.89 -13.96
CA GLN A 139 13.87 3.67 -13.63
C GLN A 139 14.20 3.50 -12.14
N GLU A 140 13.94 4.50 -11.31
CA GLU A 140 13.41 4.30 -9.96
C GLU A 140 12.44 5.45 -9.72
N GLN A 141 11.13 5.19 -9.63
CA GLN A 141 10.29 6.11 -8.88
C GLN A 141 10.83 6.06 -7.45
N ALA A 142 11.73 6.98 -7.12
CA ALA A 142 12.27 7.15 -5.79
C ALA A 142 11.07 7.32 -4.88
N GLY A 143 10.66 6.23 -4.23
CA GLY A 143 9.49 6.27 -3.36
C GLY A 143 9.71 7.33 -2.28
N ILE A 144 8.62 7.84 -1.74
CA ILE A 144 8.69 8.85 -0.71
C ILE A 144 9.04 8.12 0.60
N PRO A 145 10.23 8.36 1.19
CA PRO A 145 10.64 7.69 2.41
C PRO A 145 9.80 8.19 3.59
N ILE A 146 9.30 7.26 4.39
CA ILE A 146 8.70 7.51 5.68
C ILE A 146 9.79 7.26 6.72
N THR A 147 10.32 8.33 7.28
CA THR A 147 11.44 8.32 8.24
C THR A 147 11.02 8.53 9.69
N HIS A 148 9.76 8.91 9.92
CA HIS A 148 9.18 9.14 11.24
C HIS A 148 7.66 8.93 11.18
N VAL A 149 7.04 8.76 12.35
CA VAL A 149 5.59 8.74 12.54
C VAL A 149 5.20 9.66 13.70
N PRO A 150 4.02 10.31 13.68
CA PRO A 150 2.95 10.16 12.69
C PRO A 150 3.32 10.70 11.30
N PHE A 151 2.76 10.11 10.24
CA PHE A 151 3.00 10.51 8.86
C PHE A 151 1.69 10.51 8.05
N THR A 152 1.37 11.62 7.38
CA THR A 152 0.14 11.74 6.60
C THR A 152 0.41 11.77 5.10
N ILE A 153 -0.31 10.93 4.35
CA ILE A 153 -0.20 10.79 2.89
C ILE A 153 -1.44 11.40 2.22
N TYR A 154 -1.25 12.46 1.44
CA TYR A 154 -2.34 13.11 0.70
C TYR A 154 -2.32 12.86 -0.81
N ARG A 155 -1.22 12.35 -1.36
CA ARG A 155 -1.00 12.24 -2.81
C ARG A 155 -0.82 10.78 -3.23
N PRO A 156 -1.24 10.39 -4.45
CA PRO A 156 -0.92 9.09 -5.01
C PRO A 156 0.59 8.91 -5.12
N GLY A 157 1.05 7.66 -5.08
CA GLY A 157 2.46 7.32 -5.24
C GLY A 157 2.93 6.14 -4.39
N TYR A 158 4.22 5.87 -4.50
CA TYR A 158 4.92 4.83 -3.74
C TYR A 158 5.60 5.44 -2.51
N TYR A 159 5.26 4.95 -1.33
CA TYR A 159 5.80 5.34 -0.03
C TYR A 159 6.42 4.12 0.63
N TYR A 160 7.54 4.29 1.34
CA TYR A 160 8.18 3.17 2.02
C TYR A 160 8.85 3.53 3.33
N LEU A 161 8.90 2.57 4.26
CA LEU A 161 9.67 2.75 5.49
C LEU A 161 11.18 2.64 5.21
N THR A 162 11.97 3.54 5.82
CA THR A 162 13.43 3.47 5.77
C THR A 162 14.05 2.69 6.93
N GLY A 163 13.24 2.27 7.90
CA GLY A 163 13.66 1.59 9.10
C GLY A 163 12.47 1.22 9.99
N ASN A 164 12.74 0.58 11.12
CA ASN A 164 11.71 0.38 12.15
C ASN A 164 11.29 1.73 12.72
N LEU A 165 9.99 1.97 12.84
CA LEU A 165 9.42 3.21 13.37
C LEU A 165 8.53 2.92 14.59
N GLU A 166 8.58 3.81 15.56
CA GLU A 166 7.77 3.72 16.78
C GLU A 166 6.88 4.95 16.92
N SER A 167 5.58 4.73 17.08
CA SER A 167 4.60 5.77 17.39
C SER A 167 4.44 5.89 18.90
N THR A 168 4.51 7.12 19.40
CA THR A 168 4.19 7.48 20.78
C THR A 168 2.75 8.03 20.93
N SER A 169 2.03 8.20 19.82
CA SER A 169 0.67 8.74 19.82
C SER A 169 -0.34 7.71 20.31
N THR A 170 -1.21 8.11 21.24
CA THR A 170 -2.31 7.30 21.77
C THR A 170 -3.66 7.62 21.14
N THR A 171 -3.74 8.60 20.25
CA THR A 171 -4.99 9.04 19.60
C THR A 171 -4.92 9.03 18.08
N GLU A 172 -3.75 9.30 17.50
CA GLU A 172 -3.56 9.41 16.05
C GLU A 172 -2.98 8.13 15.46
N PRO A 173 -3.35 7.78 14.23
CA PRO A 173 -2.69 6.71 13.49
C PRO A 173 -1.20 7.00 13.28
N ALA A 174 -0.37 5.97 13.22
CA ALA A 174 1.05 6.16 12.90
C ALA A 174 1.27 6.55 11.43
N ILE A 175 0.49 5.96 10.51
CA ILE A 175 0.40 6.42 9.12
C ILE A 175 -1.06 6.68 8.77
N ASP A 176 -1.36 7.91 8.36
CA ASP A 176 -2.68 8.32 7.90
C ASP A 176 -2.69 8.54 6.38
N CYS A 177 -3.24 7.59 5.63
CA CYS A 177 -3.38 7.69 4.19
C CYS A 177 -4.73 8.29 3.80
N GLN A 178 -4.69 9.59 3.56
CA GLN A 178 -5.82 10.42 3.13
C GLN A 178 -6.00 10.46 1.61
N GLY A 179 -4.97 10.09 0.84
CA GLY A 179 -4.96 10.00 -0.63
C GLY A 179 -5.45 8.65 -1.19
N TYR A 180 -5.59 8.59 -2.51
CA TYR A 180 -5.95 7.39 -3.29
C TYR A 180 -4.80 7.03 -4.24
N GLY A 181 -4.73 5.79 -4.73
CA GLY A 181 -3.65 5.36 -5.64
C GLY A 181 -2.29 5.31 -4.94
N VAL A 182 -2.30 4.89 -3.68
CA VAL A 182 -1.11 4.88 -2.81
C VAL A 182 -0.62 3.46 -2.62
N THR A 183 0.69 3.26 -2.70
CA THR A 183 1.35 2.04 -2.20
C THR A 183 2.20 2.40 -0.99
N ILE A 184 2.00 1.70 0.12
CA ILE A 184 2.80 1.77 1.34
C ILE A 184 3.53 0.44 1.47
N ASP A 185 4.85 0.46 1.27
CA ASP A 185 5.72 -0.70 1.43
C ASP A 185 6.50 -0.59 2.74
N LEU A 186 6.25 -1.49 3.68
CA LEU A 186 6.94 -1.52 4.96
C LEU A 186 8.38 -2.04 4.83
N LYS A 187 8.79 -2.54 3.66
CA LYS A 187 10.15 -2.99 3.30
C LYS A 187 10.79 -3.98 4.29
N GLY A 188 9.97 -4.81 4.91
CA GLY A 188 10.36 -5.77 5.94
C GLY A 188 10.53 -5.15 7.33
N PHE A 189 10.37 -3.84 7.48
CA PHE A 189 10.46 -3.14 8.76
C PHE A 189 9.19 -3.26 9.59
N THR A 190 9.34 -2.92 10.86
CA THR A 190 8.26 -2.92 11.85
C THR A 190 7.78 -1.50 12.13
N LEU A 191 6.46 -1.32 12.08
CA LEU A 191 5.76 -0.18 12.64
C LEU A 191 5.21 -0.57 14.03
N ARG A 192 5.66 0.09 15.08
CA ARG A 192 5.32 -0.24 16.47
C ARG A 192 4.49 0.88 17.11
N GLY A 193 3.38 0.52 17.76
CA GLY A 193 2.59 1.46 18.56
C GLY A 193 3.07 1.56 20.02
N PRO A 194 2.44 2.46 20.82
CA PRO A 194 2.79 2.71 22.21
C PRO A 194 2.38 1.59 23.17
N GLY A 195 1.50 0.67 22.74
CA GLY A 195 0.92 -0.37 23.57
C GLY A 195 -0.46 -0.81 23.04
N ASN A 196 -0.85 -2.06 23.32
CA ASN A 196 -2.13 -2.63 22.88
C ASN A 196 -3.31 -2.33 23.83
N SER A 197 -3.02 -1.78 25.00
CA SER A 197 -3.99 -1.32 25.99
C SER A 197 -4.05 0.21 26.11
N THR A 198 -3.33 0.91 25.24
CA THR A 198 -3.13 2.37 25.32
C THR A 198 -3.85 3.08 24.19
N GLY A 199 -4.94 3.78 24.50
CA GLY A 199 -5.58 4.72 23.58
C GLY A 199 -6.29 4.09 22.38
N ALA A 200 -6.78 4.95 21.48
CA ALA A 200 -7.56 4.57 20.30
C ALA A 200 -6.76 4.71 18.99
N ASN A 201 -5.43 4.56 19.07
CA ASN A 201 -4.55 4.75 17.93
C ASN A 201 -4.45 3.51 17.03
N ASP A 202 -4.26 3.78 15.74
CA ASP A 202 -4.16 2.77 14.69
C ASP A 202 -2.75 2.71 14.10
N GLY A 203 -2.36 1.56 13.54
CA GLY A 203 -1.10 1.44 12.82
C GLY A 203 -1.13 2.22 11.52
N ILE A 204 -1.99 1.80 10.60
CA ILE A 204 -2.19 2.45 9.31
C ILE A 204 -3.69 2.65 9.09
N ALA A 205 -4.11 3.90 8.99
CA ALA A 205 -5.45 4.27 8.55
C ALA A 205 -5.41 4.57 7.05
N VAL A 206 -6.32 3.98 6.28
CA VAL A 206 -6.36 4.16 4.82
C VAL A 206 -7.75 4.45 4.29
N LYS A 207 -7.78 5.06 3.11
CA LYS A 207 -8.97 5.16 2.27
C LYS A 207 -8.93 4.12 1.14
N LYS A 208 -9.74 4.33 0.09
CA LYS A 208 -9.83 3.43 -1.06
C LYS A 208 -8.56 3.44 -1.92
N GLU A 209 -8.38 2.39 -2.72
CA GLU A 209 -7.30 2.27 -3.71
C GLU A 209 -5.91 2.44 -3.08
N THR A 210 -5.67 1.72 -1.99
CA THR A 210 -4.38 1.69 -1.29
C THR A 210 -3.84 0.27 -1.20
N VAL A 211 -2.55 0.10 -1.48
CA VAL A 211 -1.81 -1.14 -1.28
C VAL A 211 -0.90 -0.99 -0.07
N ILE A 212 -0.96 -1.93 0.88
CA ILE A 212 -0.08 -2.00 2.04
C ILE A 212 0.65 -3.34 1.97
N LYS A 213 1.98 -3.35 2.03
CA LYS A 213 2.73 -4.60 1.87
C LYS A 213 4.03 -4.71 2.64
N ASN A 214 4.49 -5.95 2.77
CA ASN A 214 5.84 -6.36 3.15
C ASN A 214 6.35 -5.81 4.50
N GLY A 215 5.82 -6.27 5.63
CA GLY A 215 6.43 -5.93 6.92
C GLY A 215 5.60 -6.31 8.11
N ALA A 216 5.85 -5.64 9.24
CA ALA A 216 5.19 -5.94 10.50
C ALA A 216 4.54 -4.70 11.14
N ILE A 217 3.38 -4.89 11.76
CA ILE A 217 2.69 -3.88 12.56
C ILE A 217 2.38 -4.49 13.93
N LYS A 218 2.68 -3.78 15.03
CA LYS A 218 2.44 -4.33 16.38
C LYS A 218 2.17 -3.30 17.45
N PHE A 219 1.47 -3.72 18.51
CA PHE A 219 1.27 -2.93 19.74
C PHE A 219 0.50 -1.61 19.54
N PHE A 220 -0.54 -1.63 18.70
CA PHE A 220 -1.46 -0.49 18.55
C PHE A 220 -2.70 -0.68 19.42
N GLY A 221 -3.22 0.40 20.01
CA GLY A 221 -4.31 0.34 20.98
C GLY A 221 -5.63 -0.12 20.36
N ARG A 222 -5.82 0.11 19.07
CA ARG A 222 -7.04 -0.27 18.36
C ARG A 222 -6.75 -1.17 17.15
N TYR A 223 -6.51 -0.62 15.96
CA TYR A 223 -6.31 -1.42 14.76
C TYR A 223 -4.85 -1.48 14.32
N GLY A 224 -4.43 -2.61 13.76
CA GLY A 224 -3.18 -2.65 13.00
C GLY A 224 -3.33 -1.90 11.68
N ILE A 225 -4.34 -2.28 10.90
CA ILE A 225 -4.75 -1.59 9.67
C ILE A 225 -6.26 -1.37 9.72
N VAL A 226 -6.69 -0.14 9.45
CA VAL A 226 -8.10 0.23 9.40
C VAL A 226 -8.43 0.88 8.05
N GLY A 227 -9.49 0.38 7.41
CA GLY A 227 -10.11 1.03 6.27
C GLY A 227 -11.08 2.14 6.71
N PRO A 228 -11.82 2.75 5.77
CA PRO A 228 -12.84 3.74 6.12
C PRO A 228 -13.89 3.14 7.08
N SER A 229 -14.55 3.95 7.91
CA SER A 229 -15.44 3.48 8.98
C SER A 229 -16.90 3.24 8.57
N SER A 230 -17.31 3.60 7.34
CA SER A 230 -18.70 3.52 6.90
C SER A 230 -19.01 2.29 6.03
N HIS A 231 -19.67 1.29 6.65
CA HIS A 231 -20.22 0.09 6.00
C HIS A 231 -21.22 0.39 4.86
N ALA A 232 -21.77 1.62 4.78
CA ALA A 232 -22.87 2.00 3.90
C ALA A 232 -22.45 2.54 2.52
N SER A 233 -21.16 2.52 2.18
CA SER A 233 -20.68 3.27 1.02
C SER A 233 -20.05 2.34 -0.02
N TYR A 234 -20.86 1.89 -0.98
CA TYR A 234 -20.50 1.08 -2.16
C TYR A 234 -19.44 1.71 -3.11
N GLY A 235 -18.69 2.72 -2.66
CA GLY A 235 -17.64 3.42 -3.42
C GLY A 235 -16.30 3.52 -2.68
N PHE A 236 -16.18 2.97 -1.47
CA PHE A 236 -14.90 2.82 -0.78
C PHE A 236 -14.48 1.36 -0.81
N GLY A 237 -13.23 1.08 -1.20
CA GLY A 237 -12.83 -0.27 -1.53
C GLY A 237 -11.50 -0.36 -2.26
N LYS A 238 -11.20 -1.54 -2.82
CA LYS A 238 -9.94 -1.82 -3.53
C LYS A 238 -8.70 -1.59 -2.66
N ILE A 239 -8.82 -1.83 -1.37
CA ILE A 239 -7.68 -1.86 -0.45
C ILE A 239 -7.02 -3.24 -0.57
N GLN A 240 -5.70 -3.27 -0.71
CA GLN A 240 -4.93 -4.50 -0.77
C GLN A 240 -3.96 -4.54 0.40
N VAL A 241 -4.03 -5.59 1.22
CA VAL A 241 -3.05 -5.86 2.27
C VAL A 241 -2.35 -7.16 1.94
N VAL A 242 -1.04 -7.10 1.68
CA VAL A 242 -0.28 -8.21 1.10
C VAL A 242 1.00 -8.45 1.88
N ASN A 243 1.23 -9.67 2.36
CA ASN A 243 2.48 -10.03 3.04
C ASN A 243 2.79 -9.14 4.27
N VAL A 244 1.78 -8.94 5.13
CA VAL A 244 1.91 -8.16 6.37
C VAL A 244 1.63 -9.03 7.59
N SER A 245 2.50 -8.96 8.59
CA SER A 245 2.31 -9.59 9.90
C SER A 245 1.84 -8.55 10.92
N ILE A 246 0.67 -8.76 11.52
CA ILE A 246 0.05 -7.83 12.45
C ILE A 246 -0.19 -8.54 13.77
N ARG A 247 0.32 -7.98 14.88
CA ARG A 247 0.20 -8.64 16.18
C ARG A 247 0.02 -7.73 17.37
N ASN A 248 -0.64 -8.24 18.41
CA ASN A 248 -0.84 -7.50 19.65
C ASN A 248 -1.49 -6.13 19.41
N CYS A 249 -2.58 -6.07 18.63
CA CYS A 249 -3.43 -4.89 18.50
C CYS A 249 -4.68 -5.06 19.38
N GLY A 250 -5.11 -3.99 20.05
CA GLY A 250 -6.17 -4.06 21.07
C GLY A 250 -7.56 -4.42 20.54
N ASP A 251 -7.92 -4.00 19.33
CA ASP A 251 -9.14 -4.40 18.64
C ASP A 251 -8.81 -5.37 17.50
N SER A 252 -8.75 -4.94 16.24
CA SER A 252 -8.58 -5.86 15.11
C SER A 252 -7.21 -5.75 14.44
N ALA A 253 -6.67 -6.86 13.94
CA ALA A 253 -5.44 -6.82 13.14
C ALA A 253 -5.66 -6.04 11.84
N ILE A 254 -6.66 -6.45 11.07
CA ILE A 254 -7.09 -5.82 9.83
C ILE A 254 -8.60 -5.60 9.93
N SER A 255 -9.05 -4.36 9.88
CA SER A 255 -10.47 -4.01 9.83
C SER A 255 -10.75 -3.18 8.58
N LEU A 256 -11.00 -3.85 7.46
CA LEU A 256 -11.40 -3.19 6.22
C LEU A 256 -12.93 -3.15 6.15
N SER A 257 -13.48 -1.96 5.93
CA SER A 257 -14.84 -1.79 5.45
C SER A 257 -14.84 -1.45 3.95
N GLY A 258 -16.02 -1.38 3.34
CA GLY A 258 -16.17 -1.14 1.91
C GLY A 258 -16.20 -2.42 1.09
N THR A 259 -15.90 -2.31 -0.20
CA THR A 259 -16.05 -3.38 -1.18
C THR A 259 -14.77 -3.73 -1.95
N SER A 260 -14.70 -4.93 -2.53
CA SER A 260 -13.62 -5.30 -3.47
C SER A 260 -12.21 -5.20 -2.87
N ASN A 261 -12.05 -5.52 -1.59
CA ASN A 261 -10.74 -5.54 -0.94
C ASN A 261 -10.04 -6.88 -1.15
N LEU A 262 -8.71 -6.89 -1.02
CA LEU A 262 -7.87 -8.08 -1.05
C LEU A 262 -7.02 -8.13 0.23
N VAL A 263 -7.09 -9.24 0.94
CA VAL A 263 -6.13 -9.57 2.00
C VAL A 263 -5.43 -10.87 1.60
N GLN A 264 -4.11 -10.81 1.42
CA GLN A 264 -3.34 -11.94 0.90
C GLN A 264 -2.06 -12.18 1.69
N SER A 265 -1.76 -13.44 1.99
CA SER A 265 -0.50 -13.84 2.63
C SER A 265 -0.21 -13.07 3.92
N CYS A 266 -1.26 -12.73 4.66
CA CYS A 266 -1.16 -11.95 5.89
C CYS A 266 -1.20 -12.85 7.12
N ARG A 267 -0.64 -12.37 8.23
CA ARG A 267 -0.63 -13.07 9.51
C ARG A 267 -1.15 -12.17 10.62
N ALA A 268 -2.33 -12.48 11.15
CA ALA A 268 -2.95 -11.78 12.28
C ALA A 268 -2.82 -12.60 13.56
N MET A 269 -2.04 -12.13 14.54
CA MET A 269 -1.78 -12.86 15.78
C MET A 269 -2.03 -12.07 17.06
N GLU A 270 -2.60 -12.69 18.08
CA GLU A 270 -2.64 -12.11 19.45
C GLU A 270 -3.34 -10.73 19.47
N ASN A 271 -4.31 -10.51 18.59
CA ASN A 271 -5.11 -9.28 18.56
C ASN A 271 -6.46 -9.52 19.22
N GLY A 272 -7.27 -8.49 19.44
CA GLY A 272 -8.67 -8.68 19.82
C GLY A 272 -9.41 -9.53 18.78
N LYS A 273 -9.38 -9.13 17.51
CA LYS A 273 -9.92 -9.85 16.33
C LYS A 273 -8.86 -9.97 15.25
N GLY A 274 -9.01 -10.97 14.39
CA GLY A 274 -8.09 -11.18 13.27
C GLY A 274 -8.35 -10.28 12.06
N ILE A 275 -8.86 -10.86 10.97
CA ILE A 275 -8.93 -10.23 9.65
C ILE A 275 -10.39 -10.01 9.22
N GLY A 276 -10.79 -8.76 9.03
CA GLY A 276 -12.06 -8.35 8.43
C GLY A 276 -11.87 -7.77 7.02
N SER A 277 -12.58 -8.34 6.03
CA SER A 277 -12.38 -8.01 4.61
C SER A 277 -13.32 -6.93 4.05
N GLY A 278 -14.52 -6.79 4.61
CA GLY A 278 -15.62 -6.07 3.96
C GLY A 278 -16.34 -6.93 2.90
N THR A 279 -17.31 -6.32 2.21
CA THR A 279 -18.22 -6.97 1.25
C THR A 279 -17.54 -7.21 -0.11
N GLY A 280 -17.92 -8.25 -0.85
CA GLY A 280 -17.41 -8.54 -2.19
C GLY A 280 -15.89 -8.61 -2.28
N SER A 281 -15.25 -9.06 -1.20
CA SER A 281 -13.79 -9.01 -1.02
C SER A 281 -13.17 -10.41 -1.12
N SER A 282 -11.85 -10.50 -1.14
CA SER A 282 -11.13 -11.77 -1.18
C SER A 282 -10.09 -11.86 -0.08
N VAL A 283 -10.09 -12.97 0.66
CA VAL A 283 -9.07 -13.30 1.66
C VAL A 283 -8.37 -14.60 1.27
N VAL A 284 -7.05 -14.54 1.07
CA VAL A 284 -6.32 -15.64 0.43
C VAL A 284 -5.02 -15.95 1.17
N ASP A 285 -4.75 -17.24 1.36
CA ASP A 285 -3.48 -17.78 1.87
C ASP A 285 -2.98 -17.08 3.15
N SER A 286 -3.92 -16.70 4.03
CA SER A 286 -3.64 -15.92 5.24
C SER A 286 -3.86 -16.74 6.51
N VAL A 287 -3.20 -16.34 7.60
CA VAL A 287 -3.29 -17.00 8.90
C VAL A 287 -3.83 -16.03 9.93
N SER A 288 -4.86 -16.46 10.68
CA SER A 288 -5.40 -15.74 11.82
C SER A 288 -5.35 -16.64 13.05
N SER A 289 -4.54 -16.28 14.04
CA SER A 289 -4.29 -17.16 15.17
C SER A 289 -4.18 -16.49 16.52
N GLN A 290 -4.65 -17.16 17.58
CA GLN A 290 -4.52 -16.67 18.97
C GLN A 290 -5.14 -15.28 19.15
N ASN A 291 -6.14 -14.91 18.34
CA ASN A 291 -6.90 -13.68 18.58
C ASN A 291 -7.96 -13.94 19.65
N GLN A 292 -8.33 -12.92 20.41
CA GLN A 292 -9.22 -13.05 21.57
C GLN A 292 -10.68 -13.38 21.17
N ASP A 293 -11.06 -13.06 19.94
CA ASP A 293 -12.40 -13.22 19.39
C ASP A 293 -12.35 -13.97 18.05
N VAL A 294 -13.01 -13.47 16.99
CA VAL A 294 -13.09 -14.12 15.67
C VAL A 294 -11.75 -14.06 14.92
N GLY A 295 -11.39 -15.16 14.27
CA GLY A 295 -10.22 -15.26 13.39
C GLY A 295 -10.39 -14.50 12.06
N PHE A 296 -11.42 -14.83 11.29
CA PHE A 296 -11.73 -14.16 10.01
C PHE A 296 -13.19 -13.73 9.95
N SER A 297 -13.43 -12.47 9.56
CA SER A 297 -14.75 -11.93 9.25
C SER A 297 -14.87 -11.69 7.74
N ILE A 298 -15.54 -12.61 7.05
CA ILE A 298 -15.68 -12.65 5.60
C ILE A 298 -17.01 -12.00 5.20
N GLY A 299 -16.97 -10.76 4.70
CA GLY A 299 -18.17 -9.97 4.39
C GLY A 299 -19.05 -10.57 3.28
N HIS A 300 -20.26 -10.02 3.08
CA HIS A 300 -21.23 -10.55 2.11
C HIS A 300 -20.65 -10.72 0.71
N GLY A 301 -21.01 -11.79 0.00
CA GLY A 301 -20.56 -12.03 -1.37
C GLY A 301 -19.05 -12.14 -1.56
N SER A 302 -18.30 -12.41 -0.48
CA SER A 302 -16.83 -12.46 -0.52
C SER A 302 -16.30 -13.88 -0.73
N SER A 303 -15.01 -13.99 -1.03
CA SER A 303 -14.31 -15.27 -1.12
C SER A 303 -13.24 -15.42 -0.03
N ALA A 304 -13.10 -16.63 0.52
CA ALA A 304 -11.98 -17.00 1.37
C ALA A 304 -11.36 -18.31 0.88
N ARG A 305 -10.07 -18.30 0.55
CA ARG A 305 -9.36 -19.47 0.03
C ARG A 305 -8.02 -19.73 0.72
N GLY A 306 -7.75 -20.98 1.10
CA GLY A 306 -6.43 -21.38 1.59
C GLY A 306 -6.03 -20.77 2.93
N ASN A 307 -7.00 -20.31 3.72
CA ASN A 307 -6.72 -19.62 4.99
C ASN A 307 -6.71 -20.57 6.19
N VAL A 308 -6.00 -20.18 7.24
CA VAL A 308 -5.88 -20.96 8.48
C VAL A 308 -6.34 -20.13 9.67
N ALA A 309 -7.42 -20.55 10.33
CA ALA A 309 -7.90 -20.00 11.60
C ALA A 309 -7.52 -20.94 12.75
N TYR A 310 -6.65 -20.49 13.65
CA TYR A 310 -6.05 -21.34 14.68
C TYR A 310 -6.08 -20.73 16.08
N LEU A 311 -6.66 -21.41 17.06
CA LEU A 311 -6.70 -20.94 18.46
C LEU A 311 -7.31 -19.53 18.64
N ASN A 312 -8.33 -19.18 17.87
CA ASN A 312 -9.05 -17.92 18.11
C ASN A 312 -10.10 -18.13 19.21
N GLY A 313 -10.35 -17.11 20.04
CA GLY A 313 -11.19 -17.22 21.23
C GLY A 313 -12.67 -17.47 20.95
N SER A 314 -13.17 -17.06 19.77
CA SER A 314 -14.52 -17.36 19.30
C SER A 314 -14.48 -18.22 18.03
N HIS A 315 -15.08 -17.77 16.93
CA HIS A 315 -15.15 -18.50 15.67
C HIS A 315 -13.82 -18.48 14.89
N GLY A 316 -13.52 -19.56 14.18
CA GLY A 316 -12.42 -19.55 13.21
C GLY A 316 -12.71 -18.62 12.05
N PHE A 317 -13.84 -18.85 11.38
CA PHE A 317 -14.39 -18.03 10.30
C PHE A 317 -15.83 -17.65 10.65
N ASN A 318 -16.13 -16.35 10.65
CA ASN A 318 -17.48 -15.83 10.58
C ASN A 318 -17.70 -15.29 9.16
N TYR A 319 -18.63 -15.88 8.42
CA TYR A 319 -18.91 -15.49 7.04
C TYR A 319 -20.36 -15.08 6.85
N TYR A 320 -20.58 -14.15 5.92
CA TYR A 320 -21.91 -13.59 5.64
C TYR A 320 -22.49 -14.11 4.32
N SER A 321 -23.76 -13.81 4.06
CA SER A 321 -24.56 -14.33 2.95
C SER A 321 -23.88 -14.19 1.58
N GLY A 322 -24.00 -15.22 0.73
CA GLY A 322 -23.46 -15.22 -0.62
C GLY A 322 -21.94 -15.45 -0.71
N SER A 323 -21.26 -15.66 0.42
CA SER A 323 -19.82 -15.92 0.43
C SER A 323 -19.45 -17.32 -0.08
N THR A 324 -18.23 -17.46 -0.60
CA THR A 324 -17.62 -18.74 -1.01
C THR A 324 -16.35 -19.01 -0.21
N LEU A 325 -16.30 -20.14 0.50
CA LEU A 325 -15.15 -20.54 1.30
C LEU A 325 -14.62 -21.87 0.77
N THR A 326 -13.35 -21.88 0.34
CA THR A 326 -12.72 -23.06 -0.26
C THR A 326 -11.35 -23.37 0.30
N GLY A 327 -11.07 -24.61 0.69
CA GLY A 327 -9.71 -25.02 1.07
C GLY A 327 -9.20 -24.36 2.35
N ASN A 328 -10.09 -23.97 3.27
CA ASN A 328 -9.71 -23.32 4.52
C ASN A 328 -9.64 -24.33 5.68
N SER A 329 -8.85 -24.02 6.70
CA SER A 329 -8.69 -24.83 7.91
C SER A 329 -9.06 -24.04 9.16
N ALA A 330 -10.00 -24.55 9.95
CA ALA A 330 -10.40 -24.02 11.24
C ALA A 330 -10.07 -25.03 12.35
N TYR A 331 -9.06 -24.74 13.16
CA TYR A 331 -8.55 -25.65 14.18
C TYR A 331 -8.47 -25.02 15.56
N LYS A 332 -9.04 -25.70 16.57
CA LYS A 332 -8.98 -25.28 17.98
C LYS A 332 -9.52 -23.87 18.26
N ASN A 333 -10.55 -23.43 17.55
CA ASN A 333 -11.20 -22.17 17.89
C ASN A 333 -12.20 -22.38 19.05
N GLY A 334 -12.39 -21.35 19.89
CA GLY A 334 -13.15 -21.46 21.13
C GLY A 334 -14.65 -21.72 20.93
N GLU A 335 -15.18 -21.39 19.75
CA GLU A 335 -16.56 -21.68 19.37
C GLU A 335 -16.61 -22.51 18.08
N THR A 336 -17.33 -22.07 17.05
CA THR A 336 -17.50 -22.79 15.79
C THR A 336 -16.31 -22.60 14.84
N GLY A 337 -15.92 -23.65 14.11
CA GLY A 337 -14.90 -23.55 13.06
C GLY A 337 -15.30 -22.59 11.94
N PHE A 338 -16.44 -22.84 11.29
CA PHE A 338 -17.06 -22.00 10.27
C PHE A 338 -18.50 -21.64 10.65
N SER A 339 -18.75 -20.37 10.96
CA SER A 339 -20.04 -19.84 11.40
C SER A 339 -20.66 -18.94 10.34
N GLY A 340 -21.82 -19.34 9.82
CA GLY A 340 -22.60 -18.59 8.84
C GLY A 340 -23.60 -17.66 9.52
N SER A 341 -23.44 -16.36 9.29
CA SER A 341 -24.31 -15.30 9.81
C SER A 341 -25.21 -14.73 8.70
N GLY A 342 -26.49 -14.49 8.99
CA GLY A 342 -27.37 -13.66 8.15
C GLY A 342 -28.13 -14.36 7.00
N GLY A 343 -28.72 -15.53 7.22
CA GLY A 343 -29.65 -16.17 6.24
C GLY A 343 -28.95 -16.74 5.00
N SER A 344 -27.84 -17.46 5.22
CA SER A 344 -26.74 -17.67 4.28
C SER A 344 -27.01 -18.62 3.11
N GLY A 345 -27.15 -18.11 1.88
CA GLY A 345 -26.94 -18.82 0.61
C GLY A 345 -25.46 -18.86 0.20
N SER A 346 -24.62 -19.48 1.03
CA SER A 346 -23.16 -19.53 0.83
C SER A 346 -22.69 -20.92 0.37
N THR A 347 -21.47 -20.97 -0.19
CA THR A 347 -20.85 -22.22 -0.64
C THR A 347 -19.58 -22.51 0.16
N LEU A 348 -19.53 -23.66 0.82
CA LEU A 348 -18.39 -24.14 1.59
C LEU A 348 -17.92 -25.46 1.00
N VAL A 349 -16.73 -25.45 0.39
CA VAL A 349 -16.18 -26.62 -0.30
C VAL A 349 -14.74 -26.92 0.13
N ASN A 350 -14.41 -28.19 0.35
CA ASN A 350 -13.02 -28.59 0.67
C ASN A 350 -12.43 -27.90 1.90
N ASN A 351 -13.25 -27.59 2.91
CA ASN A 351 -12.77 -27.01 4.17
C ASN A 351 -12.60 -28.08 5.25
N SER A 352 -11.70 -27.82 6.20
CA SER A 352 -11.44 -28.69 7.35
C SER A 352 -11.73 -27.96 8.65
N ALA A 353 -12.58 -28.54 9.50
CA ALA A 353 -12.90 -28.04 10.83
C ALA A 353 -12.63 -29.12 11.89
N ARG A 354 -11.71 -28.85 12.82
CA ARG A 354 -11.33 -29.84 13.83
C ARG A 354 -11.07 -29.22 15.20
N ASN A 355 -11.44 -29.92 16.26
CA ASN A 355 -11.21 -29.51 17.65
C ASN A 355 -11.77 -28.12 17.99
N ASN A 356 -12.83 -27.67 17.32
CA ASN A 356 -13.47 -26.40 17.66
C ASN A 356 -14.43 -26.61 18.84
N GLY A 357 -14.63 -25.57 19.65
CA GLY A 357 -15.43 -25.62 20.87
C GLY A 357 -16.88 -26.04 20.62
N ASN A 358 -17.51 -25.53 19.56
CA ASN A 358 -18.89 -25.84 19.22
C ASN A 358 -18.94 -26.69 17.95
N HIS A 359 -19.61 -26.25 16.89
CA HIS A 359 -19.67 -26.99 15.64
C HIS A 359 -18.34 -26.91 14.86
N GLY A 360 -18.08 -27.89 13.99
CA GLY A 360 -17.12 -27.69 12.91
C GLY A 360 -17.67 -26.67 11.92
N PHE A 361 -18.92 -26.88 11.50
CA PHE A 361 -19.67 -26.02 10.59
C PHE A 361 -21.05 -25.70 11.17
N TYR A 362 -21.37 -24.42 11.37
CA TYR A 362 -22.71 -23.93 11.60
C TYR A 362 -23.12 -23.09 10.39
N SER A 363 -23.84 -23.71 9.46
CA SER A 363 -23.98 -23.21 8.10
C SER A 363 -25.39 -23.43 7.57
N PRO A 364 -26.41 -22.68 8.03
CA PRO A 364 -27.78 -22.84 7.55
C PRO A 364 -27.97 -22.30 6.13
N ASN A 365 -28.86 -22.92 5.34
CA ASN A 365 -29.24 -22.55 3.95
C ASN A 365 -28.08 -22.52 2.93
N CYS A 366 -26.99 -23.24 3.19
CA CYS A 366 -25.76 -23.23 2.39
C CYS A 366 -25.67 -24.45 1.46
N LEU A 367 -24.63 -24.45 0.60
CA LEU A 367 -24.07 -25.67 0.03
C LEU A 367 -22.82 -26.06 0.83
N LEU A 368 -22.79 -27.27 1.38
CA LEU A 368 -21.60 -27.86 2.00
C LEU A 368 -21.22 -29.12 1.23
N ASP A 369 -20.05 -29.14 0.61
CA ASP A 369 -19.55 -30.31 -0.11
C ASP A 369 -18.05 -30.54 0.14
N GLN A 370 -17.61 -31.80 0.18
CA GLN A 370 -16.20 -32.18 0.37
C GLN A 370 -15.55 -31.58 1.63
N ASN A 371 -16.33 -31.26 2.66
CA ASN A 371 -15.78 -30.74 3.90
C ASN A 371 -15.46 -31.89 4.88
N VAL A 372 -14.48 -31.66 5.74
CA VAL A 372 -14.09 -32.57 6.82
C VAL A 372 -14.36 -31.88 8.15
N ALA A 373 -15.19 -32.48 9.01
CA ALA A 373 -15.50 -31.98 10.34
C ALA A 373 -15.29 -33.10 11.36
N THR A 374 -14.26 -33.02 12.20
CA THR A 374 -13.94 -34.10 13.15
C THR A 374 -13.59 -33.56 14.51
N ASP A 375 -13.92 -34.32 15.56
CA ASP A 375 -13.57 -33.99 16.94
C ASP A 375 -13.91 -32.53 17.32
N ASN A 376 -15.03 -31.98 16.84
CA ASN A 376 -15.52 -30.68 17.32
C ASN A 376 -16.32 -30.89 18.62
N ASN A 377 -17.06 -29.89 19.06
CA ASN A 377 -17.79 -29.88 20.33
C ASN A 377 -16.86 -30.00 21.56
N GLN A 378 -15.70 -29.36 21.52
CA GLN A 378 -14.71 -29.40 22.61
C GLN A 378 -15.15 -28.61 23.86
N SER A 379 -16.26 -27.87 23.81
CA SER A 379 -16.90 -27.24 24.96
C SER A 379 -17.86 -28.16 25.73
N GLU A 380 -18.02 -29.42 25.29
CA GLU A 380 -18.91 -30.43 25.87
C GLU A 380 -20.40 -30.03 25.86
N GLY A 381 -20.80 -29.23 24.87
CA GLY A 381 -22.18 -28.85 24.63
C GLY A 381 -22.98 -29.89 23.84
N ALA A 382 -24.18 -29.51 23.40
CA ALA A 382 -25.02 -30.32 22.51
C ALA A 382 -24.80 -29.93 21.03
N TYR A 383 -23.54 -29.88 20.59
CA TYR A 383 -23.17 -29.43 19.24
C TYR A 383 -22.72 -30.60 18.36
N SER A 384 -23.19 -30.66 17.12
CA SER A 384 -22.75 -31.62 16.10
C SER A 384 -21.53 -31.12 15.33
N ASN A 385 -20.80 -32.03 14.67
CA ASN A 385 -19.70 -31.65 13.76
C ASN A 385 -20.18 -30.74 12.60
N ILE A 386 -21.38 -31.00 12.05
CA ILE A 386 -22.03 -30.14 11.05
C ILE A 386 -23.48 -29.85 11.49
N SER A 387 -23.82 -28.57 11.56
CA SER A 387 -25.19 -28.06 11.72
C SER A 387 -25.57 -27.25 10.48
N ALA A 388 -26.45 -27.80 9.66
CA ALA A 388 -26.69 -27.31 8.30
C ALA A 388 -28.18 -27.28 7.94
N SER A 389 -29.03 -26.75 8.84
CA SER A 389 -30.47 -26.58 8.59
C SER A 389 -30.75 -25.88 7.26
N GLY A 390 -31.64 -26.44 6.44
CA GLY A 390 -32.01 -25.89 5.12
C GLY A 390 -30.90 -25.94 4.06
N SER A 391 -29.78 -26.62 4.33
CA SER A 391 -28.63 -26.67 3.40
C SER A 391 -28.66 -27.88 2.49
N THR A 392 -27.99 -27.77 1.36
CA THR A 392 -27.64 -28.90 0.50
C THR A 392 -26.32 -29.49 0.96
N LEU A 393 -26.32 -30.79 1.29
CA LEU A 393 -25.12 -31.52 1.71
C LEU A 393 -24.65 -32.44 0.57
N GLY A 394 -23.44 -32.22 0.09
CA GLY A 394 -22.71 -33.15 -0.76
C GLY A 394 -21.94 -34.20 0.07
N THR A 395 -20.78 -34.60 -0.41
CA THR A 395 -19.94 -35.64 0.22
C THR A 395 -19.10 -35.03 1.34
N ASN A 396 -19.62 -34.98 2.56
CA ASN A 396 -18.89 -34.46 3.72
C ASN A 396 -18.46 -35.62 4.65
N HIS A 397 -17.27 -35.51 5.25
CA HIS A 397 -16.80 -36.43 6.29
C HIS A 397 -16.98 -35.79 7.67
N ALA A 398 -18.05 -36.18 8.36
CA ALA A 398 -18.40 -35.68 9.68
C ALA A 398 -18.98 -36.81 10.54
N PRO A 399 -18.13 -37.68 11.13
CA PRO A 399 -18.62 -38.66 12.11
C PRO A 399 -19.31 -37.95 13.27
N GLU A 400 -20.26 -38.59 13.93
CA GLU A 400 -20.97 -38.00 15.06
C GLU A 400 -20.05 -37.72 16.26
#